data_AF-A0A7V9PVS0-F1
#
_entry.id   AF-A0A7V9PVS0-F1
#
_cell.length_a   1.000
_cell.length_b   1.000
_cell.length_c   1.000
_cell.angle_alpha   90.00
_cell.angle_beta   90.00
_cell.angle_gamma   90.00
#
_symmetry.space_group_name_H-M   'P 1'
#
loop_
_entity.id
_entity.type
_entity.pdbx_description
1 polymer ?
#
loop_
_entity_poly.entity_id
_entity_poly.type
_entity_poly.pdbx_seq_one_letter_code
_entity_poly.pdbx_strand_id
1 'polypeptide(L)'
;MSTNRRRQRSVRTSVAVVLLVVATAAVGVSLGTGWQLGAGAVTALACGITAARMLSGELAQSRRDAGHDRAEQAAAYGRLSSRTAAEHGRFVAQMAARIADRDRVVRRLRRALRVALRRADAAADRARQESDRSAALTAEVSRLQAELVAAQHDDDQLAGWEGAWVPPVVDLPRRAPA
;
A
#
# COMPACT_ATOMS: atom_id res chain seq x y z
N MET A 1 21.91 -0.07 21.67
CA MET A 1 22.81 0.85 22.40
C MET A 1 24.04 0.08 22.84
N SER A 2 25.08 0.08 22.00
CA SER A 2 26.39 -0.47 22.36
C SER A 2 27.04 0.48 23.36
N THR A 3 26.94 0.14 24.64
CA THR A 3 27.76 0.76 25.68
C THR A 3 29.21 0.47 25.33
N ASN A 4 29.93 1.52 24.91
CA ASN A 4 31.38 1.48 24.78
C ASN A 4 31.97 1.32 26.20
N ARG A 5 31.97 0.08 26.70
CA ARG A 5 32.63 -0.29 27.94
C ARG A 5 34.12 -0.07 27.71
N ARG A 6 34.62 1.12 28.04
CA ARG A 6 36.05 1.39 28.16
C ARG A 6 36.66 0.22 28.92
N ARG A 7 37.45 -0.61 28.24
CA ARG A 7 38.17 -1.72 28.90
C ARG A 7 38.99 -1.09 30.02
N GLN A 8 38.64 -1.43 31.25
CA GLN A 8 39.37 -1.02 32.43
C GLN A 8 40.81 -1.52 32.26
N ARG A 9 41.80 -0.63 32.42
CA ARG A 9 43.21 -1.02 32.28
C ARG A 9 43.50 -2.13 33.30
N SER A 10 43.90 -3.30 32.83
CA SER A 10 44.15 -4.47 33.66
C SER A 10 45.28 -4.15 34.64
N VAL A 11 45.05 -4.41 35.93
CA VAL A 11 46.01 -4.15 37.02
C VAL A 11 47.38 -4.80 36.71
N ARG A 12 47.36 -5.93 36.00
CA ARG A 12 48.56 -6.66 35.55
C ARG A 12 49.42 -5.85 34.58
N THR A 13 48.81 -5.09 33.67
CA THR A 13 49.56 -4.24 32.73
C THR A 13 50.18 -3.06 33.47
N SER A 14 49.48 -2.48 34.44
CA SER A 14 50.04 -1.42 35.31
C SER A 14 51.22 -1.93 36.14
N VAL A 15 51.12 -3.13 36.73
CA VAL A 15 52.20 -3.77 37.49
C VAL A 15 53.42 -4.05 36.60
N ALA A 16 53.21 -4.57 35.39
CA ALA A 16 54.29 -4.80 34.44
C ALA A 16 55.04 -3.51 34.06
N VAL A 17 54.31 -2.40 33.87
CA VAL A 17 54.91 -1.08 33.59
C VAL A 17 55.70 -0.57 34.80
N VAL A 18 55.15 -0.69 36.02
CA VAL A 18 55.86 -0.29 37.25
C VAL A 18 57.16 -1.09 37.43
N LEU A 19 57.13 -2.41 37.21
CA LEU A 19 58.34 -3.24 37.27
C LEU A 19 59.42 -2.78 36.26
N LEU A 20 59.00 -2.36 35.07
CA LEU A 20 59.91 -1.89 34.02
C LEU A 20 60.51 -0.52 34.36
N VAL A 21 59.73 0.37 34.99
CA VAL A 21 60.20 1.65 35.52
C VAL A 21 61.21 1.43 36.66
N VAL A 22 60.92 0.52 37.59
CA VAL A 22 61.83 0.18 38.70
C VAL A 22 63.13 -0.42 38.19
N ALA A 23 63.07 -1.32 37.20
CA ALA A 23 64.25 -1.87 36.54
C ALA A 23 65.13 -0.79 35.91
N THR A 24 64.52 0.13 35.15
CA THR A 24 65.23 1.25 34.51
C THR A 24 65.88 2.17 35.55
N ALA A 25 65.19 2.48 36.64
CA ALA A 25 65.70 3.29 37.74
C ALA A 25 66.88 2.61 38.45
N ALA A 26 66.78 1.31 38.72
CA ALA A 26 67.85 0.54 39.36
C ALA A 26 69.14 0.54 38.54
N VAL A 27 69.04 0.41 37.21
CA VAL A 27 70.20 0.51 36.30
C VAL A 27 70.82 1.92 36.35
N GLY A 28 69.99 2.97 36.32
CA GLY A 28 70.47 4.36 36.38
C GLY A 28 71.23 4.70 37.67
N VAL A 29 70.78 4.18 38.82
CA VAL A 29 71.47 4.36 40.11
C VAL A 29 72.77 3.56 40.18
N SER A 30 72.90 2.47 39.43
CA SER A 30 74.03 1.55 39.51
C SER A 30 75.27 2.02 38.72
N LEU A 31 75.23 3.17 38.05
CA LEU A 31 76.31 3.69 37.18
C LEU A 31 77.59 4.10 37.93
N GLY A 32 77.61 4.07 39.27
CA GLY A 32 78.72 4.59 40.09
C GLY A 32 79.85 3.61 40.46
N THR A 33 79.61 2.29 40.56
CA THR A 33 80.66 1.31 40.91
C THR A 33 80.49 -0.07 40.24
N GLY A 34 81.60 -0.78 39.97
CA GLY A 34 81.62 -1.95 39.07
C GLY A 34 80.79 -3.17 39.48
N TRP A 35 80.66 -3.46 40.78
CA TRP A 35 79.86 -4.62 41.24
C TRP A 35 78.35 -4.32 41.31
N GLN A 36 77.98 -3.05 41.50
CA GLN A 36 76.57 -2.60 41.53
C GLN A 36 75.92 -2.72 40.15
N LEU A 37 76.67 -2.48 39.08
CA LEU A 37 76.22 -2.68 37.70
C LEU A 37 75.73 -4.10 37.43
N GLY A 38 76.46 -5.11 37.92
CA GLY A 38 76.08 -6.51 37.77
C GLY A 38 74.76 -6.84 38.46
N ALA A 39 74.61 -6.40 39.72
CA ALA A 39 73.37 -6.60 40.48
C ALA A 39 72.16 -5.89 39.85
N GLY A 40 72.36 -4.66 39.35
CA GLY A 40 71.33 -3.90 38.63
C GLY A 40 70.90 -4.58 37.32
N ALA A 41 71.86 -5.09 36.53
CA ALA A 41 71.58 -5.80 35.28
C ALA A 41 70.77 -7.09 35.50
N VAL A 42 71.13 -7.89 36.51
CA VAL A 42 70.37 -9.12 36.85
C VAL A 42 68.95 -8.79 37.30
N THR A 43 68.79 -7.76 38.13
CA THR A 43 67.47 -7.31 38.59
C THR A 43 66.62 -6.80 37.43
N ALA A 44 67.20 -6.03 36.52
CA ALA A 44 66.51 -5.52 35.33
C ALA A 44 66.05 -6.65 34.40
N LEU A 45 66.90 -7.66 34.18
CA LEU A 45 66.53 -8.85 33.41
C LEU A 45 65.40 -9.65 34.08
N ALA A 46 65.47 -9.85 35.40
CA ALA A 46 64.43 -10.56 36.14
C ALA A 46 63.07 -9.82 36.04
N CYS A 47 63.07 -8.50 36.20
CA CYS A 47 61.89 -7.66 36.03
C CYS A 47 61.36 -7.71 34.58
N GLY A 48 62.24 -7.61 33.59
CA GLY A 48 61.86 -7.66 32.17
C GLY A 48 61.24 -8.99 31.76
N ILE A 49 61.84 -10.11 32.19
CA ILE A 49 61.30 -11.46 31.94
C ILE A 49 59.92 -11.61 32.58
N THR A 50 59.75 -11.15 33.82
CA THR A 50 58.47 -11.24 34.53
C THR A 50 57.40 -10.41 33.84
N ALA A 51 57.72 -9.17 33.43
CA ALA A 51 56.82 -8.30 32.68
C ALA A 51 56.41 -8.93 31.34
N ALA A 52 57.35 -9.51 30.59
CA ALA A 52 57.08 -10.19 29.32
C ALA A 52 56.16 -11.42 29.48
N ARG A 53 56.35 -12.21 30.56
CA ARG A 53 55.46 -13.35 30.87
C ARG A 53 54.05 -12.88 31.23
N MET A 54 53.91 -11.82 32.02
CA MET A 54 52.59 -11.26 32.35
C MET A 54 51.87 -10.73 31.10
N LEU A 55 52.58 -9.99 30.24
CA LEU A 55 52.00 -9.39 29.04
C LEU A 55 51.59 -10.46 28.01
N SER A 56 52.43 -11.47 27.79
CA SER A 56 52.11 -12.57 26.87
C SER A 56 50.90 -13.38 27.33
N GLY A 57 50.76 -13.62 28.63
CA GLY A 57 49.57 -14.26 29.21
C GLY A 57 48.29 -13.44 28.99
N GLU A 58 48.36 -12.13 29.21
CA GLU A 58 47.21 -11.23 29.02
C GLU A 58 46.81 -11.12 27.54
N LEU A 59 47.79 -11.06 26.63
CA LEU A 59 47.52 -11.05 25.19
C LEU A 59 46.83 -12.34 24.72
N ALA A 60 47.31 -13.49 25.19
CA ALA A 60 46.70 -14.78 24.87
C ALA A 60 45.27 -14.90 25.41
N GLN A 61 45.02 -14.43 26.63
CA GLN A 61 43.68 -14.38 27.21
C GLN A 61 42.78 -13.41 26.43
N SER A 62 43.25 -12.18 26.17
CA SER A 62 42.49 -11.16 25.45
C SER A 62 42.09 -11.62 24.04
N ARG A 63 42.96 -12.36 23.35
CA ARG A 63 42.64 -12.97 22.05
C ARG A 63 41.55 -14.04 22.16
N ARG A 64 41.60 -14.89 23.19
CA ARG A 64 40.57 -15.92 23.43
C ARG A 64 39.21 -15.28 23.74
N ASP A 65 39.19 -14.30 24.64
CA ASP A 65 37.97 -13.58 25.00
C ASP A 65 37.38 -12.85 23.78
N ALA A 66 38.20 -12.17 22.99
CA ALA A 66 37.75 -11.52 21.76
C ALA A 66 37.24 -12.50 20.69
N GLY A 67 37.70 -13.74 20.70
CA GLY A 67 37.16 -14.81 19.86
C GLY A 67 35.78 -15.27 20.36
N HIS A 68 35.67 -15.50 21.66
CA HIS A 68 34.42 -15.89 22.31
C HIS A 68 33.33 -14.83 22.15
N ASP A 69 33.65 -13.55 22.42
CA ASP A 69 32.74 -12.42 22.27
C ASP A 69 32.20 -12.32 20.83
N ARG A 70 33.07 -12.51 19.83
CA ARG A 70 32.67 -12.48 18.41
C ARG A 70 31.77 -13.66 18.05
N ALA A 71 32.05 -14.85 18.58
CA ALA A 71 31.20 -16.02 18.38
C ALA A 71 29.82 -15.83 19.03
N GLU A 72 29.78 -15.29 20.25
CA GLU A 72 28.53 -14.99 20.95
C GLU A 72 27.71 -13.92 20.20
N GLN A 73 28.36 -12.86 19.74
CA GLN A 73 27.73 -11.82 18.93
C GLN A 73 27.16 -12.37 17.62
N ALA A 74 27.92 -13.20 16.91
CA ALA A 74 27.45 -13.84 15.68
C ALA A 74 26.24 -14.75 15.95
N ALA A 75 26.27 -15.53 17.02
CA ALA A 75 25.15 -16.38 17.42
C ALA A 75 23.91 -15.55 17.81
N ALA A 76 24.10 -14.46 18.56
CA ALA A 76 23.02 -13.56 18.95
C ALA A 76 22.38 -12.87 17.73
N TYR A 77 23.21 -12.38 16.80
CA TYR A 77 22.75 -11.78 15.55
C TYR A 77 22.02 -12.81 14.68
N GLY A 78 22.52 -14.04 14.59
CA GLY A 78 21.87 -15.15 13.90
C GLY A 78 20.46 -15.42 14.44
N ARG A 79 20.30 -15.51 15.77
CA ARG A 79 19.00 -15.71 16.41
C ARG A 79 18.03 -14.55 16.15
N LEU A 80 18.52 -13.31 16.22
CA LEU A 80 17.72 -12.13 15.92
C LEU A 80 17.25 -12.14 14.46
N SER A 81 18.18 -12.38 13.53
CA SER A 81 17.89 -12.44 12.10
C SER A 81 16.87 -13.55 11.77
N SER A 82 17.02 -14.75 12.33
CA SER A 82 16.06 -15.85 12.11
C SER A 82 14.68 -15.51 12.64
N ARG A 83 14.59 -14.85 13.81
CA ARG A 83 13.31 -14.41 14.38
C ARG A 83 12.65 -13.36 13.49
N THR A 84 13.41 -12.33 13.10
CA THR A 84 12.94 -11.27 12.21
C THR A 84 12.47 -11.82 10.86
N ALA A 85 13.20 -12.76 10.28
CA ALA A 85 12.82 -13.43 9.03
C ALA A 85 11.50 -14.21 9.17
N ALA A 86 11.32 -14.94 10.28
CA ALA A 86 10.07 -15.65 10.55
C ALA A 86 8.88 -14.70 10.77
N GLU A 87 9.09 -13.59 11.48
CA GLU A 87 8.07 -12.55 11.70
C GLU A 87 7.67 -11.88 10.38
N HIS A 88 8.64 -11.47 9.55
CA HIS A 88 8.37 -10.90 8.23
C HIS A 88 7.68 -11.89 7.30
N GLY A 89 8.09 -13.16 7.29
CA GLY A 89 7.44 -14.20 6.48
C GLY A 89 5.96 -14.35 6.83
N ARG A 90 5.62 -14.36 8.12
CA ARG A 90 4.22 -14.40 8.59
C ARG A 90 3.45 -13.15 8.17
N PHE A 91 4.04 -11.98 8.31
CA PHE A 91 3.42 -10.71 7.92
C PHE A 91 3.10 -10.69 6.41
N VAL A 92 4.07 -11.06 5.57
CA VAL A 92 3.89 -11.12 4.11
C VAL A 92 2.80 -12.10 3.74
N ALA A 93 2.78 -13.30 4.34
CA ALA A 93 1.75 -14.30 4.09
C ALA A 93 0.34 -13.79 4.46
N GLN A 94 0.20 -13.12 5.61
CA GLN A 94 -1.06 -12.52 6.04
C GLN A 94 -1.52 -11.40 5.09
N MET A 95 -0.61 -10.53 4.65
CA MET A 95 -0.94 -9.46 3.71
C MET A 95 -1.33 -10.01 2.33
N ALA A 96 -0.60 -11.02 1.84
CA ALA A 96 -0.95 -11.69 0.58
C ALA A 96 -2.35 -12.30 0.63
N ALA A 97 -2.69 -12.98 1.73
CA ALA A 97 -4.03 -13.53 1.92
C ALA A 97 -5.11 -12.44 1.94
N ARG A 98 -4.87 -11.32 2.63
CA ARG A 98 -5.80 -10.18 2.69
C ARG A 98 -6.00 -9.50 1.33
N ILE A 99 -4.94 -9.37 0.54
CA ILE A 99 -5.03 -8.84 -0.83
C ILE A 99 -5.84 -9.79 -1.71
N ALA A 100 -5.55 -11.08 -1.66
CA ALA A 100 -6.28 -12.09 -2.43
C ALA A 100 -7.77 -12.11 -2.11
N ASP A 101 -8.14 -11.94 -0.84
CA ASP A 101 -9.54 -11.83 -0.42
C ASP A 101 -10.22 -10.57 -0.95
N ARG A 102 -9.56 -9.41 -0.81
CA ARG A 102 -10.05 -8.15 -1.38
C ARG A 102 -10.25 -8.22 -2.89
N ASP A 103 -9.31 -8.83 -3.61
CA ASP A 103 -9.42 -9.03 -5.05
C ASP A 103 -10.62 -9.90 -5.44
N ARG A 104 -10.94 -10.92 -4.64
CA ARG A 104 -12.15 -11.74 -4.84
C ARG A 104 -13.41 -10.90 -4.67
N VAL A 105 -13.46 -10.08 -3.62
CA VAL A 105 -14.58 -9.15 -3.37
C VAL A 105 -14.73 -8.16 -4.52
N VAL A 106 -13.65 -7.53 -4.96
CA VAL A 106 -13.66 -6.59 -6.10
C VAL A 106 -14.15 -7.27 -7.37
N ARG A 107 -13.68 -8.49 -7.67
CA ARG A 107 -14.17 -9.26 -8.83
C ARG A 107 -15.67 -9.57 -8.73
N ARG A 108 -16.15 -9.95 -7.55
CA ARG A 108 -17.59 -10.21 -7.32
C ARG A 108 -18.42 -8.95 -7.51
N LEU A 109 -18.00 -7.82 -6.95
CA LEU A 109 -18.68 -6.53 -7.10
C LEU A 109 -18.69 -6.08 -8.56
N ARG A 110 -17.57 -6.18 -9.29
CA ARG A 110 -17.51 -5.87 -10.73
C ARG A 110 -18.42 -6.77 -11.57
N ARG A 111 -18.63 -8.03 -11.19
CA ARG A 111 -19.60 -8.92 -11.85
C ARG A 111 -21.03 -8.48 -11.56
N ALA A 112 -21.36 -8.25 -10.30
CA ALA A 112 -22.70 -7.79 -9.90
C ALA A 112 -23.07 -6.45 -10.57
N LEU A 113 -22.15 -5.50 -10.60
CA LEU A 113 -22.33 -4.20 -11.25
C LEU A 113 -22.63 -4.37 -12.75
N ARG A 114 -21.86 -5.19 -13.47
CA ARG A 114 -22.12 -5.46 -14.90
C ARG A 114 -23.51 -6.05 -15.15
N VAL A 115 -23.97 -6.94 -14.26
CA VAL A 115 -25.32 -7.51 -14.37
C VAL A 115 -26.38 -6.46 -14.07
N ALA A 116 -26.18 -5.62 -13.05
CA ALA A 116 -27.11 -4.54 -12.71
C ALA A 116 -27.23 -3.52 -13.85
N LEU A 117 -26.12 -3.12 -14.46
CA LEU A 117 -26.10 -2.22 -15.62
C LEU A 117 -26.88 -2.81 -16.80
N ARG A 118 -26.64 -4.08 -17.17
CA ARG A 118 -27.41 -4.75 -18.24
C ARG A 118 -28.92 -4.80 -17.97
N ARG A 119 -29.32 -4.96 -16.71
CA ARG A 119 -30.74 -4.95 -16.33
C ARG A 119 -31.34 -3.55 -16.42
N ALA A 120 -30.57 -2.53 -16.03
CA ALA A 120 -30.99 -1.14 -16.16
C ALA A 120 -31.16 -0.76 -17.65
N ASP A 121 -30.22 -1.12 -18.51
CA ASP A 121 -30.29 -0.89 -19.95
C ASP A 121 -31.55 -1.57 -20.54
N ALA A 122 -31.75 -2.87 -20.24
CA ALA A 122 -32.92 -3.61 -20.72
C ALA A 122 -34.26 -3.08 -20.15
N ALA A 123 -34.26 -2.43 -18.99
CA ALA A 123 -35.44 -1.77 -18.44
C ALA A 123 -35.70 -0.42 -19.14
N ALA A 124 -34.63 0.35 -19.40
CA ALA A 124 -34.72 1.61 -20.14
C ALA A 124 -35.21 1.39 -21.58
N ASP A 125 -34.73 0.36 -22.27
CA ASP A 125 -35.19 0.04 -23.62
C ASP A 125 -36.67 -0.38 -23.65
N ARG A 126 -37.13 -1.15 -22.66
CA ARG A 126 -38.55 -1.49 -22.52
C ARG A 126 -39.42 -0.26 -22.25
N ALA A 127 -38.96 0.64 -21.38
CA ALA A 127 -39.68 1.88 -21.10
C ALA A 127 -39.77 2.79 -22.34
N ARG A 128 -38.71 2.86 -23.16
CA ARG A 128 -38.72 3.57 -24.44
C ARG A 128 -39.74 2.98 -25.41
N GLN A 129 -39.74 1.65 -25.59
CA GLN A 129 -40.70 0.97 -26.46
C GLN A 129 -42.15 1.22 -26.05
N GLU A 130 -42.45 1.20 -24.74
CA GLU A 130 -43.79 1.48 -24.24
C GLU A 130 -44.18 2.96 -24.44
N SER A 131 -43.23 3.88 -24.27
CA SER A 131 -43.42 5.30 -24.57
C SER A 131 -43.71 5.54 -26.05
N ASP A 132 -42.96 4.92 -26.94
CA ASP A 132 -43.16 5.02 -28.39
C ASP A 132 -44.52 4.43 -28.80
N ARG A 133 -44.90 3.30 -28.20
CA ARG A 133 -46.22 2.69 -28.41
C ARG A 133 -47.35 3.59 -27.94
N SER A 134 -47.21 4.19 -26.76
CA SER A 134 -48.19 5.12 -26.19
C SER A 134 -48.33 6.38 -27.06
N ALA A 135 -47.21 6.90 -27.57
CA ALA A 135 -47.20 8.04 -28.49
C ALA A 135 -47.91 7.71 -29.81
N ALA A 136 -47.65 6.53 -30.39
CA ALA A 136 -48.32 6.08 -31.62
C ALA A 136 -49.84 5.91 -31.43
N LEU A 137 -50.27 5.31 -30.31
CA LEU A 137 -51.69 5.19 -29.97
C LEU A 137 -52.34 6.56 -29.76
N THR A 138 -51.66 7.49 -29.10
CA THR A 138 -52.16 8.85 -28.89
C THR A 138 -52.33 9.58 -30.23
N ALA A 139 -51.37 9.43 -31.14
CA ALA A 139 -51.46 9.98 -32.49
C ALA A 139 -52.66 9.38 -33.26
N GLU A 140 -52.86 8.07 -33.18
CA GLU A 140 -54.00 7.39 -33.81
C GLU A 140 -55.35 7.88 -33.26
N VAL A 141 -55.49 7.98 -31.93
CA VAL A 141 -56.69 8.53 -31.29
C VAL A 141 -56.95 9.95 -31.76
N SER A 142 -55.91 10.80 -31.82
CA SER A 142 -56.04 12.17 -32.31
C SER A 142 -56.48 12.23 -33.79
N ARG A 143 -55.99 11.31 -34.63
CA ARG A 143 -56.39 11.19 -36.03
C ARG A 143 -57.86 10.81 -36.17
N LEU A 144 -58.27 9.74 -35.46
CA LEU A 144 -59.66 9.27 -35.47
C LEU A 144 -60.63 10.32 -34.92
N GLN A 145 -60.23 11.07 -33.91
CA GLN A 145 -61.02 12.20 -33.40
C GLN A 145 -61.18 13.31 -34.44
N ALA A 146 -60.12 13.65 -35.18
CA ALA A 146 -60.19 14.63 -36.25
C ALA A 146 -61.09 14.16 -37.40
N GLU A 147 -61.01 12.88 -37.79
CA GLU A 147 -61.89 12.27 -38.79
C GLU A 147 -63.36 12.30 -38.35
N LEU A 148 -63.65 11.98 -37.08
CA LEU A 148 -65.01 12.03 -36.54
C LEU A 148 -65.58 13.45 -36.54
N VAL A 149 -64.78 14.44 -36.12
CA VAL A 149 -65.19 15.85 -36.14
C VAL A 149 -65.46 16.34 -37.56
N ALA A 150 -64.63 15.93 -38.53
CA ALA A 150 -64.85 16.26 -39.94
C ALA A 150 -66.16 15.65 -40.46
N ALA A 151 -66.41 14.37 -40.17
CA ALA A 151 -67.64 13.69 -40.56
C ALA A 151 -68.90 14.33 -39.93
N GLN A 152 -68.82 14.76 -38.67
CA GLN A 152 -69.91 15.49 -38.00
C GLN A 152 -70.16 16.84 -38.67
N HIS A 153 -69.10 17.57 -39.04
CA HIS A 153 -69.23 18.83 -39.77
C HIS A 153 -69.88 18.65 -41.14
N ASP A 154 -69.54 17.57 -41.87
CA ASP A 154 -70.16 17.24 -43.15
C ASP A 154 -71.66 16.90 -42.98
N ASP A 155 -72.02 16.14 -41.94
CA ASP A 155 -73.42 15.81 -41.62
C ASP A 155 -74.24 17.06 -41.23
N ASP A 156 -73.65 17.95 -40.40
CA ASP A 156 -74.25 19.25 -40.04
C ASP A 156 -74.42 20.15 -41.28
N GLN A 157 -73.48 20.13 -42.23
CA GLN A 157 -73.64 20.82 -43.51
C GLN A 157 -74.79 20.23 -44.31
N LEU A 158 -74.88 18.91 -44.46
CA LEU A 158 -75.99 18.26 -45.18
C LEU A 158 -77.35 18.61 -44.56
N ALA A 159 -77.47 18.57 -43.23
CA ALA A 159 -78.68 19.00 -42.52
C ALA A 159 -79.00 20.49 -42.72
N GLY A 160 -77.95 21.35 -42.78
CA GLY A 160 -78.09 22.76 -43.12
C GLY A 160 -78.56 23.01 -44.56
N TRP A 161 -78.16 22.16 -45.51
CA TRP A 161 -78.64 22.19 -46.90
C TRP A 161 -80.09 21.68 -47.01
N GLU A 162 -80.53 20.73 -46.19
CA GLU A 162 -81.94 20.33 -46.10
C GLU A 162 -82.83 21.43 -45.47
N GLY A 163 -82.26 22.28 -44.62
CA GLY A 163 -82.94 23.46 -44.06
C GLY A 163 -82.85 24.74 -44.90
N ALA A 164 -82.02 24.77 -45.95
CA ALA A 164 -81.85 25.92 -46.83
C ALA A 164 -83.02 26.01 -47.82
N TRP A 165 -83.98 26.89 -47.49
CA TRP A 165 -85.08 27.41 -48.32
C TRP A 165 -84.95 27.12 -49.83
N VAL A 166 -85.77 26.18 -50.33
CA VAL A 166 -86.04 26.03 -51.76
C VAL A 166 -86.72 27.32 -52.23
N PRO A 167 -86.12 28.10 -53.15
CA PRO A 167 -86.79 29.26 -53.70
C PRO A 167 -88.09 28.82 -54.38
N PRO A 168 -89.23 29.50 -54.17
CA PRO A 168 -90.43 29.20 -54.92
C PRO A 168 -90.09 29.34 -56.40
N VAL A 169 -90.41 28.30 -57.18
CA VAL A 169 -90.30 28.30 -58.64
C VAL A 169 -91.02 29.55 -59.14
N VAL A 170 -90.25 30.54 -59.60
CA VAL A 170 -90.80 31.73 -60.25
C VAL A 170 -91.44 31.24 -61.54
N ASP A 171 -92.76 31.22 -61.55
CA ASP A 171 -93.58 31.00 -62.74
C ASP A 171 -93.26 32.14 -63.72
N LEU A 172 -92.39 31.86 -64.70
CA LEU A 172 -92.10 32.80 -65.77
C LEU A 172 -93.38 32.95 -66.61
N PRO A 173 -93.90 34.17 -66.83
CA PRO A 173 -95.08 34.36 -67.64
C PRO A 173 -94.81 33.87 -69.07
N ARG A 174 -95.66 32.94 -69.53
CA ARG A 174 -95.77 32.55 -70.94
C ARG A 174 -95.97 33.81 -71.79
N ARG A 175 -94.93 34.23 -72.51
CA ARG A 175 -95.10 35.11 -73.66
C ARG A 175 -95.81 34.31 -74.76
N ALA A 176 -97.04 34.70 -75.04
CA ALA A 176 -97.79 34.27 -76.22
C ALA A 176 -97.16 34.86 -77.50
N PRO A 177 -97.28 34.17 -78.65
CA PRO A 177 -96.68 34.58 -79.91
C PRO A 177 -97.53 35.63 -80.66
N ALA A 178 -96.88 36.66 -81.17
CA ALA A 178 -97.27 37.45 -82.33
C ALA A 178 -96.04 38.16 -82.90
#